data_AF-A0A7J8E6G2-F1
#
_entry.id   AF-A0A7J8E6G2-F1
#
_cell.length_a   1.000
_cell.length_b   1.000
_cell.length_c   1.000
_cell.angle_alpha   90.00
_cell.angle_beta   90.00
_cell.angle_gamma   90.00
#
_symmetry.space_group_name_H-M   'P 1'
#
loop_
_entity.id
_entity.type
_entity.pdbx_description
1 polymer ?
#
loop_
_entity_poly.entity_id
_entity_poly.type
_entity_poly.pdbx_seq_one_letter_code
_entity_poly.pdbx_strand_id
1 'polypeptide(L)'
;MFKLLARAYADVHPMMMDRSENRCGGNFLKTGSIINGADWYSFTGGMSDFNYLHSNCFEITVELGCVKFPPEEALYPLWQHNKEPLLTFVEMAHRGIKGMVVDKFGKPVRNARVSVKGIRHDVTAAPGGDYWRLLPPGSHIVIAQAPGYSKVIKKVTIPARMKRAGRVDFILQPLPAGPKKFLQGPRRSSPGLQDPLEGAGPSGEPLGARRQPENSGGKPWWWAYFTSLSQHKPRWLLKY
;
A
#
# COMPACT_ATOMS: atom_id res chain seq x y z
N MET A 1 5.90 -12.92 4.81
CA MET A 1 6.19 -11.60 5.41
C MET A 1 5.29 -11.33 6.61
N PHE A 2 3.95 -11.35 6.48
CA PHE A 2 3.03 -11.09 7.62
C PHE A 2 3.31 -11.91 8.88
N LYS A 3 3.59 -13.21 8.77
CA LYS A 3 4.01 -14.04 9.92
C LYS A 3 5.24 -13.48 10.65
N LEU A 4 6.20 -12.90 9.92
CA LEU A 4 7.39 -12.27 10.49
C LEU A 4 7.06 -10.95 11.19
N LEU A 5 6.13 -10.16 10.62
CA LEU A 5 5.64 -8.93 11.24
C LEU A 5 4.87 -9.20 12.53
N ALA A 6 3.94 -10.17 12.51
CA ALA A 6 3.17 -10.55 13.68
C ALA A 6 4.06 -11.11 14.80
N ARG A 7 5.04 -11.96 14.46
CA ARG A 7 6.02 -12.48 15.42
C ARG A 7 6.92 -11.40 16.02
N ALA A 8 7.28 -10.37 15.26
CA ALA A 8 8.08 -9.27 15.80
C ALA A 8 7.40 -8.56 16.97
N TYR A 9 6.06 -8.56 17.01
CA TYR A 9 5.29 -8.07 18.15
C TYR A 9 5.08 -9.17 19.20
N ALA A 10 4.50 -10.29 18.78
CA ALA A 10 4.05 -11.34 19.68
C ALA A 10 5.22 -11.96 20.46
N ASP A 11 6.36 -12.24 19.83
CA ASP A 11 7.51 -12.93 20.43
C ASP A 11 8.17 -12.13 21.56
N VAL A 12 7.90 -10.83 21.65
CA VAL A 12 8.47 -9.91 22.65
C VAL A 12 7.44 -9.51 23.71
N HIS A 13 6.15 -9.75 23.48
CA HIS A 13 5.10 -9.36 24.43
C HIS A 13 4.98 -10.43 25.54
N PRO A 14 5.19 -10.06 26.82
CA PRO A 14 5.29 -11.03 27.92
C PRO A 14 4.04 -11.90 28.05
N MET A 15 2.85 -11.27 28.00
CA MET A 15 1.59 -12.02 28.12
C MET A 15 1.20 -12.77 26.86
N MET A 16 1.74 -12.45 25.67
CA MET A 16 1.43 -13.21 24.44
C MET A 16 2.35 -14.42 24.33
N MET A 17 3.56 -14.36 24.88
CA MET A 17 4.50 -15.50 24.91
C MET A 17 4.34 -16.42 26.12
N ASP A 18 3.57 -16.01 27.12
CA ASP A 18 3.21 -16.88 28.23
C ASP A 18 2.61 -18.20 27.71
N ARG A 19 3.16 -19.33 28.16
CA ARG A 19 2.76 -20.68 27.74
C ARG A 19 1.63 -21.26 28.57
N SER A 20 1.08 -20.50 29.51
CA SER A 20 -0.11 -20.88 30.27
C SER A 20 -1.28 -21.22 29.34
N GLU A 21 -1.96 -22.33 29.61
CA GLU A 21 -3.18 -22.70 28.87
C GLU A 21 -4.41 -21.91 29.35
N ASN A 22 -4.33 -21.31 30.54
CA ASN A 22 -5.39 -20.47 31.10
C ASN A 22 -5.33 -19.07 30.47
N ARG A 23 -5.91 -18.97 29.27
CA ARG A 23 -5.99 -17.71 28.51
C ARG A 23 -7.43 -17.43 28.13
N CYS A 24 -7.76 -16.16 28.11
CA CYS A 24 -9.02 -15.66 27.58
C CYS A 24 -8.87 -15.38 26.07
N GLY A 25 -9.98 -15.47 25.33
CA GLY A 25 -9.96 -15.34 23.87
C GLY A 25 -9.46 -16.61 23.17
N GLY A 26 -8.75 -16.46 22.04
CA GLY A 26 -8.25 -17.58 21.25
C GLY A 26 -6.92 -18.14 21.75
N ASN A 27 -6.79 -19.47 21.82
CA ASN A 27 -5.53 -20.13 22.17
C ASN A 27 -4.69 -20.43 20.92
N PHE A 28 -3.74 -19.54 20.63
CA PHE A 28 -2.84 -19.62 19.47
C PHE A 28 -1.41 -20.04 19.83
N LEU A 29 -1.21 -20.66 20.99
CA LEU A 29 0.14 -21.04 21.44
C LEU A 29 0.86 -21.97 20.45
N LYS A 30 0.12 -22.92 19.87
CA LYS A 30 0.65 -23.87 18.88
C LYS A 30 1.20 -23.19 17.63
N THR A 31 0.75 -21.97 17.32
CA THR A 31 1.20 -21.19 16.17
C THR A 31 2.15 -20.04 16.54
N GLY A 32 2.58 -19.96 17.81
CA GLY A 32 3.44 -18.89 18.33
C GLY A 32 2.66 -17.61 18.62
N SER A 33 1.45 -17.73 19.15
CA SER A 33 0.58 -16.61 19.55
C SER A 33 0.21 -15.66 18.41
N ILE A 34 0.26 -16.16 17.18
CA ILE A 34 -0.21 -15.47 15.97
C ILE A 34 -1.24 -16.34 15.26
N ILE A 35 -2.19 -15.72 14.58
CA ILE A 35 -3.23 -16.42 13.80
C ILE A 35 -3.51 -15.67 12.50
N ASN A 36 -3.93 -16.39 11.46
CA ASN A 36 -4.52 -15.73 10.30
C ASN A 36 -5.93 -15.27 10.66
N GLY A 37 -6.29 -14.03 10.30
CA GLY A 37 -7.60 -13.48 10.65
C GLY A 37 -8.77 -14.38 10.22
N ALA A 38 -8.76 -14.85 8.98
CA ALA A 38 -9.82 -15.71 8.44
C ALA A 38 -9.87 -17.10 9.10
N ASP A 39 -8.72 -17.64 9.53
CA ASP A 39 -8.65 -18.91 10.27
C ASP A 39 -9.22 -18.78 11.70
N TRP A 40 -9.14 -17.58 12.31
CA TRP A 40 -9.74 -17.33 13.61
C TRP A 40 -11.26 -17.09 13.48
N TYR A 41 -11.65 -16.09 12.68
CA TYR A 41 -13.01 -15.87 12.24
C TYR A 41 -13.03 -15.01 10.97
N SER A 42 -13.77 -15.44 9.96
CA SER A 42 -13.86 -14.70 8.70
C SER A 42 -14.83 -13.52 8.81
N PHE A 43 -14.37 -12.32 8.50
CA PHE A 43 -15.21 -11.13 8.33
C PHE A 43 -14.76 -10.31 7.12
N THR A 44 -15.71 -9.62 6.49
CA THR A 44 -15.45 -8.78 5.31
C THR A 44 -15.46 -7.30 5.66
N GLY A 45 -14.67 -6.49 4.95
CA GLY A 45 -14.62 -5.04 5.16
C GLY A 45 -13.65 -4.59 6.25
N GLY A 46 -12.70 -5.45 6.64
CA GLY A 46 -11.66 -5.09 7.59
C GLY A 46 -10.65 -4.07 7.03
N MET A 47 -10.18 -3.19 7.91
CA MET A 47 -9.19 -2.15 7.58
C MET A 47 -7.85 -2.77 7.14
N SER A 48 -7.43 -3.86 7.76
CA SER A 48 -6.11 -4.46 7.49
C SER A 48 -6.01 -5.04 6.08
N ASP A 49 -7.06 -5.72 5.61
CA ASP A 49 -7.15 -6.19 4.23
C ASP A 49 -7.26 -5.02 3.25
N PHE A 50 -8.05 -3.99 3.59
CA PHE A 50 -8.16 -2.80 2.76
C PHE A 50 -6.80 -2.13 2.53
N ASN A 51 -6.01 -1.94 3.60
CA ASN A 51 -4.69 -1.34 3.53
C ASN A 51 -3.75 -2.13 2.62
N TYR A 52 -3.77 -3.47 2.72
CA TYR A 52 -2.94 -4.32 1.86
C TYR A 52 -3.39 -4.33 0.39
N LEU A 53 -4.69 -4.26 0.12
CA LEU A 53 -5.22 -4.39 -1.24
C LEU A 53 -5.23 -3.06 -2.01
N HIS A 54 -5.34 -1.94 -1.30
CA HIS A 54 -5.57 -0.62 -1.90
C HIS A 54 -4.45 0.38 -1.62
N SER A 55 -3.38 -0.03 -0.95
CA SER A 55 -2.19 0.79 -0.72
C SER A 55 -0.91 -0.06 -0.75
N ASN A 56 0.23 0.56 -0.47
CA ASN A 56 1.50 -0.14 -0.24
C ASN A 56 1.68 -0.61 1.23
N CYS A 57 0.77 -0.23 2.12
CA CYS A 57 0.88 -0.46 3.56
C CYS A 57 0.58 -1.92 3.91
N PHE A 58 1.42 -2.51 4.77
CA PHE A 58 1.19 -3.84 5.33
C PHE A 58 0.72 -3.64 6.77
N GLU A 59 -0.55 -3.94 7.03
CA GLU A 59 -1.14 -3.83 8.36
C GLU A 59 -1.32 -5.20 9.00
N ILE A 60 -1.18 -5.25 10.33
CA ILE A 60 -1.63 -6.37 11.15
C ILE A 60 -2.60 -5.85 12.22
N THR A 61 -3.50 -6.70 12.68
CA THR A 61 -4.34 -6.44 13.85
C THR A 61 -3.68 -7.06 15.07
N VAL A 62 -3.64 -6.31 16.18
CA VAL A 62 -3.07 -6.77 17.45
C VAL A 62 -4.14 -6.69 18.52
N GLU A 63 -4.52 -7.84 19.06
CA GLU A 63 -5.46 -7.95 20.19
C GLU A 63 -4.67 -7.87 21.50
N LEU A 64 -4.71 -6.72 22.19
CA LEU A 64 -3.83 -6.42 23.33
C LEU A 64 -4.22 -7.12 24.63
N GLY A 65 -5.47 -7.59 24.73
CA GLY A 65 -5.97 -8.23 25.94
C GLY A 65 -7.47 -8.51 25.87
N CYS A 66 -7.97 -9.25 26.85
CA CYS A 66 -9.35 -9.73 26.85
C CYS A 66 -10.34 -8.72 27.43
N VAL A 67 -9.87 -7.90 28.38
CA VAL A 67 -10.68 -6.84 28.97
C VAL A 67 -10.61 -5.64 28.04
N LYS A 68 -11.68 -5.41 27.28
CA LYS A 68 -11.76 -4.32 26.29
C LYS A 68 -11.60 -2.93 26.90
N PHE A 69 -12.07 -2.76 28.14
CA PHE A 69 -12.01 -1.50 28.87
C PHE A 69 -11.45 -1.76 30.27
N PRO A 70 -10.11 -1.88 30.40
CA PRO A 70 -9.48 -2.16 31.69
C PRO A 70 -9.58 -0.93 32.62
N PRO A 71 -9.55 -1.13 33.94
CA PRO A 71 -9.55 -0.02 34.88
C PRO A 71 -8.20 0.74 34.84
N GLU A 72 -8.18 1.96 35.36
CA GLU A 72 -7.05 2.89 35.23
C GLU A 72 -5.73 2.32 35.79
N GLU A 73 -5.81 1.60 36.91
CA GLU A 73 -4.67 0.97 37.57
C GLU A 73 -3.94 -0.07 36.69
N ALA A 74 -4.63 -0.64 35.69
CA ALA A 74 -4.04 -1.60 34.78
C ALA A 74 -3.30 -0.95 33.59
N LEU A 75 -3.47 0.36 33.35
CA LEU A 75 -2.91 1.04 32.18
C LEU A 75 -1.38 1.08 32.18
N TYR A 76 -0.75 1.37 33.32
CA TYR A 76 0.70 1.43 33.40
C TYR A 76 1.36 0.05 33.19
N PRO A 77 0.91 -1.05 33.82
CA PRO A 77 1.36 -2.40 33.47
C PRO A 77 1.15 -2.77 32.01
N LEU A 78 -0.01 -2.46 31.43
CA LEU A 78 -0.28 -2.71 30.01
C LEU A 78 0.70 -1.95 29.11
N TRP A 79 1.01 -0.70 29.42
CA TRP A 79 2.05 0.05 28.72
C TRP A 79 3.41 -0.64 28.80
N GLN A 80 3.85 -1.06 30.00
CA GLN A 80 5.14 -1.73 30.17
C GLN A 80 5.22 -3.04 29.35
N HIS A 81 4.12 -3.80 29.28
CA HIS A 81 4.06 -5.02 28.46
C HIS A 81 4.14 -4.75 26.95
N ASN A 82 3.63 -3.61 26.50
CA ASN A 82 3.49 -3.30 25.07
C ASN A 82 4.58 -2.37 24.51
N LYS A 83 5.33 -1.67 25.38
CA LYS A 83 6.38 -0.73 24.98
C LYS A 83 7.41 -1.35 24.04
N GLU A 84 8.05 -2.45 24.45
CA GLU A 84 9.08 -3.10 23.65
C GLU A 84 8.52 -3.78 22.38
N PRO A 85 7.38 -4.50 22.43
CA PRO A 85 6.71 -5.02 21.23
C PRO A 85 6.38 -3.94 20.19
N LEU A 86 5.89 -2.77 20.63
CA LEU A 86 5.60 -1.65 19.75
C LEU A 86 6.86 -1.13 19.06
N LEU A 87 7.95 -0.93 19.81
CA LEU A 87 9.23 -0.50 19.26
C LEU A 87 9.76 -1.51 18.25
N THR A 88 9.81 -2.79 18.63
CA THR A 88 10.27 -3.88 17.75
C THR A 88 9.43 -3.94 16.46
N PHE A 89 8.12 -3.76 16.56
CA PHE A 89 7.25 -3.75 15.39
C PHE A 89 7.51 -2.54 14.46
N VAL A 90 7.71 -1.34 15.02
CA VAL A 90 8.06 -0.14 14.23
C VAL A 90 9.40 -0.32 13.50
N GLU A 91 10.39 -0.94 14.14
CA GLU A 91 11.68 -1.23 13.51
C GLU A 91 11.56 -2.16 12.28
N MET A 92 10.51 -2.99 12.22
CA MET A 92 10.26 -3.86 11.07
C MET A 92 10.01 -3.08 9.77
N ALA A 93 9.60 -1.80 9.85
CA ALA A 93 9.49 -0.92 8.69
C ALA A 93 10.83 -0.72 7.96
N HIS A 94 11.95 -1.00 8.63
CA HIS A 94 13.30 -0.95 8.06
C HIS A 94 13.83 -2.30 7.57
N ARG A 95 12.98 -3.28 7.28
CA ARG A 95 13.40 -4.54 6.65
C ARG A 95 13.10 -4.58 5.15
N GLY A 96 13.74 -5.53 4.45
CA GLY A 96 13.59 -5.68 3.01
C GLY A 96 14.44 -4.67 2.24
N ILE A 97 13.86 -4.05 1.21
CA ILE A 97 14.55 -3.10 0.33
C ILE A 97 13.82 -1.77 0.24
N LYS A 98 14.58 -0.73 -0.06
CA LYS A 98 14.08 0.59 -0.44
C LYS A 98 14.97 1.18 -1.52
N GLY A 99 14.52 2.22 -2.20
CA GLY A 99 15.35 2.91 -3.16
C GLY A 99 14.55 3.86 -4.03
N MET A 100 15.15 4.27 -5.13
CA MET A 100 14.55 5.17 -6.12
C MET A 100 14.28 4.45 -7.44
N VAL A 101 13.20 4.80 -8.12
CA VAL A 101 12.95 4.47 -9.53
C VAL A 101 13.02 5.74 -10.35
N VAL A 102 14.11 5.89 -11.11
CA VAL A 102 14.45 7.08 -11.88
C VAL A 102 14.74 6.73 -13.33
N ASP A 103 14.75 7.74 -14.20
CA ASP A 103 15.24 7.60 -15.57
C ASP A 103 16.77 7.81 -15.63
N LYS A 104 17.33 7.71 -16.84
CA LYS A 104 18.77 7.91 -17.09
C LYS A 104 19.28 9.32 -16.74
N PHE A 105 18.39 10.30 -16.57
CA PHE A 105 18.71 11.67 -16.19
C PHE A 105 18.51 11.92 -14.69
N GLY A 106 18.20 10.88 -13.90
CA GLY A 106 17.94 10.97 -12.47
C GLY A 106 16.56 11.53 -12.12
N LYS A 107 15.66 11.70 -13.11
CA LYS A 107 14.30 12.18 -12.85
C LYS A 107 13.41 11.04 -12.34
N PRO A 108 12.57 11.27 -11.32
CA PRO A 108 11.61 10.27 -10.85
C PRO A 108 10.68 9.76 -11.94
N VAL A 109 10.53 8.45 -12.04
CA VAL A 109 9.59 7.82 -12.98
C VAL A 109 8.23 7.64 -12.29
N ARG A 110 7.24 8.38 -12.78
CA ARG A 110 5.86 8.31 -12.26
C ARG A 110 5.22 6.96 -12.53
N ASN A 111 4.36 6.52 -11.61
CA ASN A 111 3.60 5.26 -11.70
C ASN A 111 4.49 4.02 -11.90
N ALA A 112 5.75 4.09 -11.45
CA ALA A 112 6.62 2.93 -11.43
C ALA A 112 6.09 1.89 -10.44
N ARG A 113 6.12 0.63 -10.85
CA ARG A 113 5.79 -0.54 -10.05
C ARG A 113 7.04 -1.35 -9.78
N VAL A 114 7.19 -1.79 -8.55
CA VAL A 114 8.23 -2.73 -8.11
C VAL A 114 7.55 -4.03 -7.71
N SER A 115 7.76 -5.06 -8.51
CA SER A 115 7.21 -6.41 -8.31
C SER A 115 8.30 -7.39 -7.92
N VAL A 116 7.91 -8.49 -7.28
CA VAL A 116 8.83 -9.56 -6.87
C VAL A 116 8.34 -10.87 -7.42
N LYS A 117 9.19 -11.58 -8.15
CA LYS A 117 8.83 -12.86 -8.78
C LYS A 117 8.32 -13.84 -7.73
N GLY A 118 7.12 -14.38 -7.95
CA GLY A 118 6.46 -15.33 -7.04
C GLY A 118 5.60 -14.69 -5.95
N ILE A 119 5.61 -13.35 -5.79
CA ILE A 119 4.75 -12.65 -4.84
C ILE A 119 3.72 -11.82 -5.62
N ARG A 120 2.44 -12.21 -5.54
CA ARG A 120 1.32 -11.57 -6.27
C ARG A 120 0.81 -10.30 -5.57
N HIS A 121 1.71 -9.39 -5.28
CA HIS A 121 1.39 -8.07 -4.74
C HIS A 121 2.55 -7.15 -5.08
N ASP A 122 2.30 -6.12 -5.87
CA ASP A 122 3.31 -5.13 -6.27
C ASP A 122 3.25 -3.93 -5.34
N VAL A 123 4.35 -3.19 -5.21
CA VAL A 123 4.31 -1.83 -4.62
C VAL A 123 4.54 -0.78 -5.69
N THR A 124 3.96 0.39 -5.49
CA THR A 124 4.17 1.56 -6.36
C THR A 124 5.23 2.49 -5.76
N ALA A 125 6.02 3.11 -6.62
CA ALA A 125 6.87 4.23 -6.21
C ALA A 125 6.01 5.46 -5.89
N ALA A 126 6.42 6.22 -4.89
CA ALA A 126 5.83 7.50 -4.54
C ALA A 126 6.12 8.56 -5.62
N PRO A 127 5.49 9.75 -5.57
CA PRO A 127 5.70 10.79 -6.59
C PRO A 127 7.17 11.24 -6.74
N GLY A 128 7.98 11.12 -5.67
CA GLY A 128 9.42 11.37 -5.68
C GLY A 128 10.26 10.25 -6.30
N GLY A 129 9.65 9.12 -6.68
CA GLY A 129 10.31 7.95 -7.24
C GLY A 129 10.82 6.96 -6.19
N ASP A 130 10.79 7.35 -4.92
CA ASP A 130 11.11 6.51 -3.77
C ASP A 130 10.10 5.38 -3.59
N TYR A 131 10.59 4.21 -3.19
CA TYR A 131 9.76 3.05 -2.90
C TYR A 131 10.31 2.27 -1.70
N TRP A 132 9.43 1.51 -1.06
CA TRP A 132 9.77 0.58 0.01
C TRP A 132 9.10 -0.76 -0.23
N ARG A 133 9.84 -1.84 0.00
CA ARG A 133 9.33 -3.19 -0.17
C ARG A 133 9.84 -4.10 0.95
N LEU A 134 8.95 -4.38 1.90
CA LEU A 134 9.18 -5.37 2.95
C LEU A 134 9.34 -6.76 2.32
N LEU A 135 10.44 -7.44 2.67
CA LEU A 135 10.75 -8.79 2.21
C LEU A 135 11.31 -9.62 3.35
N PRO A 136 10.94 -10.91 3.44
CA PRO A 136 11.59 -11.82 4.37
C PRO A 136 13.04 -12.10 3.92
N PRO A 137 13.88 -12.61 4.84
CA PRO A 137 15.20 -13.11 4.48
C PRO A 137 15.18 -14.10 3.32
N GLY A 138 16.21 -14.06 2.48
CA GLY A 138 16.33 -14.93 1.31
C GLY A 138 16.66 -14.16 0.02
N SER A 139 16.79 -14.90 -1.09
CA SER A 139 17.05 -14.32 -2.41
C SER A 139 15.75 -14.07 -3.17
N HIS A 140 15.62 -12.87 -3.73
CA HIS A 140 14.44 -12.41 -4.46
C HIS A 140 14.84 -11.88 -5.84
N ILE A 141 13.96 -12.06 -6.82
CA ILE A 141 14.09 -11.42 -8.14
C ILE A 141 13.08 -10.28 -8.17
N VAL A 142 13.60 -9.05 -8.22
CA VAL A 142 12.84 -7.81 -8.15
C VAL A 142 12.81 -7.18 -9.54
N ILE A 143 11.65 -6.71 -9.95
CA ILE A 143 11.41 -6.15 -11.27
C ILE A 143 10.81 -4.76 -11.08
N ALA A 144 11.46 -3.74 -11.64
CA ALA A 144 10.91 -2.40 -11.72
C ALA A 144 10.42 -2.13 -13.15
N GLN A 145 9.22 -1.58 -13.29
CA GLN A 145 8.62 -1.27 -14.58
C GLN A 145 7.69 -0.06 -14.48
N ALA A 146 7.54 0.67 -15.59
CA ALA A 146 6.61 1.79 -15.70
C ALA A 146 6.10 1.90 -17.14
N PRO A 147 4.88 2.45 -17.37
CA PRO A 147 4.38 2.69 -18.72
C PRO A 147 5.34 3.54 -19.55
N GLY A 148 5.67 3.08 -20.76
CA GLY A 148 6.61 3.77 -21.64
C GLY A 148 8.10 3.54 -21.32
N TYR A 149 8.42 2.67 -20.37
CA TYR A 149 9.80 2.31 -20.01
C TYR A 149 10.04 0.81 -20.15
N SER A 150 11.29 0.44 -20.46
CA SER A 150 11.76 -0.93 -20.38
C SER A 150 11.87 -1.38 -18.93
N LYS A 151 11.49 -2.64 -18.66
CA LYS A 151 11.60 -3.22 -17.31
C LYS A 151 13.05 -3.51 -16.95
N VAL A 152 13.41 -3.31 -15.69
CA VAL A 152 14.72 -3.66 -15.13
C VAL A 152 14.55 -4.76 -14.09
N ILE A 153 15.41 -5.77 -14.15
CA ILE A 153 15.36 -6.94 -13.27
C ILE A 153 16.64 -6.99 -12.46
N LYS A 154 16.52 -7.17 -11.14
CA LYS A 154 17.66 -7.34 -10.23
C LYS A 154 17.44 -8.52 -9.31
N LYS A 155 18.50 -9.29 -9.06
CA LYS A 155 18.53 -10.29 -7.99
C LYS A 155 19.04 -9.61 -6.72
N VAL A 156 18.29 -9.73 -5.63
CA VAL A 156 18.64 -9.15 -4.32
C VAL A 156 18.64 -10.25 -3.27
N THR A 157 19.53 -10.18 -2.29
CA THR A 157 19.56 -11.11 -1.17
C THR A 157 19.36 -10.34 0.12
N ILE A 158 18.36 -10.74 0.90
CA ILE A 158 18.01 -10.13 2.18
C ILE A 158 18.62 -10.98 3.31
N PRO A 159 19.55 -10.45 4.10
CA PRO A 159 20.13 -11.16 5.24
C PRO A 159 19.09 -11.51 6.30
N ALA A 160 19.33 -12.60 7.04
CA ALA A 160 18.47 -12.98 8.16
C ALA A 160 18.39 -11.89 9.25
N ARG A 161 19.54 -11.31 9.59
CA ARG A 161 19.68 -10.22 10.55
C ARG A 161 20.00 -8.93 9.80
N MET A 162 18.97 -8.14 9.53
CA MET A 162 19.08 -6.85 8.86
C MET A 162 18.54 -5.76 9.77
N LYS A 163 19.37 -4.78 10.12
CA LYS A 163 19.00 -3.62 10.96
C LYS A 163 18.45 -2.43 10.16
N ARG A 164 18.75 -2.39 8.85
CA ARG A 164 18.35 -1.30 7.94
C ARG A 164 18.04 -1.85 6.57
N ALA A 165 17.03 -1.29 5.90
CA ALA A 165 16.60 -1.76 4.60
C ALA A 165 17.71 -1.57 3.56
N GLY A 166 17.93 -2.58 2.73
CA GLY A 166 18.92 -2.52 1.66
C GLY A 166 18.52 -1.49 0.60
N ARG A 167 19.47 -0.67 0.14
CA ARG A 167 19.21 0.30 -0.93
C ARG A 167 19.34 -0.37 -2.30
N VAL A 168 18.28 -0.31 -3.11
CA VAL A 168 18.24 -0.88 -4.47
C VAL A 168 17.54 0.13 -5.40
N ASP A 169 18.34 0.90 -6.11
CA ASP A 169 17.82 1.90 -7.06
C ASP A 169 17.63 1.27 -8.44
N PHE A 170 16.61 1.71 -9.18
CA PHE A 170 16.30 1.25 -10.54
C PHE A 170 16.36 2.43 -11.51
N ILE A 171 17.15 2.28 -12.57
CA ILE A 171 17.27 3.26 -13.65
C ILE A 171 16.55 2.69 -14.86
N LEU A 172 15.38 3.23 -15.19
CA LEU A 172 14.57 2.77 -16.30
C LEU A 172 14.94 3.53 -17.58
N GLN A 173 14.98 2.83 -18.70
CA GLN A 173 15.19 3.43 -20.02
C GLN A 173 13.85 3.57 -20.75
N PRO A 174 13.53 4.75 -21.31
CA PRO A 174 12.35 4.92 -22.15
C PRO A 174 12.33 3.91 -23.28
N LEU A 175 11.17 3.34 -23.57
CA LEU A 175 11.00 2.53 -24.76
C LEU A 175 11.16 3.42 -26.00
N PRO A 176 11.74 2.90 -27.10
CA PRO A 176 11.72 3.60 -28.37
C PRO A 176 10.27 3.99 -28.68
N ALA A 177 10.05 5.25 -29.03
CA ALA A 177 8.76 5.66 -29.56
C ALA A 177 8.51 4.82 -30.82
N GLY A 178 7.63 3.82 -30.73
CA GLY A 178 7.14 3.14 -31.92
C GLY A 178 6.58 4.19 -32.88
N PRO A 179 6.59 3.95 -34.21
CA PRO A 179 6.01 4.88 -35.14
C PRO A 179 4.59 5.20 -34.69
N LYS A 180 4.33 6.48 -34.39
CA LYS A 180 2.98 6.98 -34.15
C LYS A 180 2.24 6.72 -35.45
N LYS A 181 1.50 5.61 -35.55
CA LYS A 181 0.48 5.45 -36.57
C LYS A 181 -0.57 6.52 -36.25
N PHE A 182 -0.37 7.71 -36.81
CA PHE A 182 -1.46 8.65 -37.05
C PHE A 182 -2.43 7.90 -37.95
N LEU A 183 -3.39 7.21 -37.35
CA LEU A 183 -4.64 6.95 -38.01
C LEU A 183 -5.27 8.33 -38.16
N GLN A 184 -4.96 9.01 -39.28
CA GLN A 184 -5.79 10.09 -39.78
C GLN A 184 -7.17 9.47 -39.98
N GLY A 185 -8.06 9.71 -39.03
CA GLY A 185 -9.48 9.45 -39.25
C GLY A 185 -9.92 10.21 -40.51
N PRO A 186 -10.84 9.66 -41.31
CA PRO A 186 -11.29 10.33 -42.52
C PRO A 186 -11.84 11.71 -42.16
N ARG A 187 -11.31 12.76 -42.79
CA ARG A 187 -11.94 14.09 -42.80
C ARG A 187 -13.33 13.91 -43.41
N ARG A 188 -14.38 13.97 -42.58
CA ARG A 188 -15.74 14.20 -43.08
C ARG A 188 -15.87 15.68 -43.38
N SER A 189 -15.83 16.01 -44.66
CA SER A 189 -16.33 17.26 -45.22
C SER A 189 -17.86 17.24 -45.13
N SER A 190 -18.44 18.11 -44.30
CA SER A 190 -19.86 18.46 -44.36
C SER A 190 -19.96 19.91 -44.83
N PRO A 191 -20.72 20.20 -45.91
CA PRO A 191 -20.97 21.57 -46.35
C PRO A 191 -22.03 22.25 -45.48
N GLY A 192 -22.03 23.59 -45.56
CA GLY A 192 -22.63 24.49 -44.58
C GLY A 192 -24.15 24.41 -44.40
N LEU A 193 -24.57 24.90 -43.24
CA LEU A 193 -25.88 25.50 -43.02
C LEU A 193 -25.67 26.72 -42.11
N GLN A 194 -26.23 27.85 -42.52
CA GLN A 194 -26.05 29.17 -41.93
C GLN A 194 -26.84 29.34 -40.61
N ASP A 195 -26.29 30.25 -39.79
CA ASP A 195 -26.80 30.96 -38.60
C ASP A 195 -28.25 31.50 -38.76
N PRO A 196 -28.97 31.94 -37.70
CA PRO A 196 -28.49 33.02 -36.80
C PRO A 196 -28.98 32.98 -35.33
N LEU A 197 -28.27 33.70 -34.44
CA LEU A 197 -28.80 34.88 -33.73
C LEU A 197 -27.70 35.57 -32.89
N GLU A 198 -27.52 36.87 -33.18
CA GLU A 198 -26.59 37.82 -32.59
C GLU A 198 -26.97 38.26 -31.16
N GLY A 199 -25.98 38.79 -30.40
CA GLY A 199 -26.27 39.61 -29.22
C GLY A 199 -25.07 39.99 -28.32
N ALA A 200 -24.32 41.02 -28.72
CA ALA A 200 -23.63 42.06 -27.91
C ALA A 200 -22.55 41.71 -26.84
N GLY A 201 -21.35 42.31 -26.96
CA GLY A 201 -20.30 42.43 -25.91
C GLY A 201 -20.41 43.74 -25.11
N PRO A 202 -19.30 44.38 -24.66
CA PRO A 202 -18.16 43.89 -23.85
C PRO A 202 -17.90 44.80 -22.59
N SER A 203 -17.09 44.38 -21.60
CA SER A 203 -16.21 45.27 -20.80
C SER A 203 -15.42 44.57 -19.65
N GLY A 204 -14.12 44.86 -19.57
CA GLY A 204 -13.44 45.30 -18.33
C GLY A 204 -12.94 44.26 -17.30
N GLU A 205 -11.62 44.08 -17.28
CA GLU A 205 -10.69 43.50 -16.26
C GLU A 205 -10.93 43.91 -14.77
N PRO A 206 -10.30 43.30 -13.71
CA PRO A 206 -8.88 42.86 -13.69
C PRO A 206 -8.45 41.64 -12.82
N LEU A 207 -7.16 41.35 -13.00
CA LEU A 207 -6.21 40.52 -12.27
C LEU A 207 -6.37 40.46 -10.74
N GLY A 208 -6.18 39.26 -10.17
CA GLY A 208 -5.71 39.06 -8.80
C GLY A 208 -6.63 38.31 -7.85
N ALA A 209 -6.76 36.98 -8.00
CA ALA A 209 -7.26 36.13 -6.92
C ALA A 209 -6.57 34.75 -6.91
N ARG A 210 -5.81 34.56 -5.85
CA ARG A 210 -5.14 33.35 -5.37
C ARG A 210 -6.13 32.16 -5.43
N ARG A 211 -5.93 31.20 -6.34
CA ARG A 211 -6.72 29.95 -6.36
C ARG A 211 -6.44 29.16 -5.08
N GLN A 212 -7.36 29.24 -4.12
CA GLN A 212 -7.46 28.22 -3.09
C GLN A 212 -7.95 26.91 -3.74
N PRO A 213 -7.46 25.73 -3.31
CA PRO A 213 -7.98 24.47 -3.81
C PRO A 213 -9.42 24.29 -3.34
N GLU A 214 -10.33 24.05 -4.29
CA GLU A 214 -11.69 23.63 -4.01
C GLU A 214 -11.67 22.37 -3.15
N ASN A 215 -12.15 22.53 -1.91
CA ASN A 215 -12.48 21.41 -1.05
C ASN A 215 -13.76 20.77 -1.61
N SER A 216 -13.61 19.99 -2.69
CA SER A 216 -14.68 19.13 -3.16
C SER A 216 -14.92 18.08 -2.08
N GLY A 217 -16.00 18.25 -1.32
CA GLY A 217 -16.48 17.32 -0.29
C GLY A 217 -16.94 15.96 -0.83
N GLY A 218 -16.33 15.49 -1.91
CA GLY A 218 -16.51 14.14 -2.43
C GLY A 218 -15.84 13.15 -1.49
N LYS A 219 -16.64 12.22 -0.99
CA LYS A 219 -16.12 11.05 -0.27
C LYS A 219 -15.08 10.35 -1.14
N PRO A 220 -13.93 9.93 -0.58
CA PRO A 220 -12.90 9.23 -1.35
C PRO A 220 -13.47 8.00 -2.06
N TRP A 221 -12.88 7.59 -3.17
CA TRP A 221 -13.33 6.44 -3.98
C TRP A 221 -13.47 5.14 -3.18
N TRP A 222 -12.72 5.02 -2.09
CA TRP A 222 -12.75 3.86 -1.20
C TRP A 222 -13.86 3.90 -0.14
N TRP A 223 -14.55 5.02 0.04
CA TRP A 223 -15.58 5.16 1.10
C TRP A 223 -16.71 4.13 0.96
N ALA A 224 -17.09 3.79 -0.28
CA ALA A 224 -18.09 2.77 -0.56
C ALA A 224 -17.68 1.36 -0.04
N TYR A 225 -16.38 1.09 0.09
CA TYR A 225 -15.87 -0.17 0.63
C TYR A 225 -16.29 -0.38 2.10
N PHE A 226 -16.33 0.70 2.89
CA PHE A 226 -16.70 0.65 4.31
C PHE A 226 -18.18 0.86 4.57
N THR A 227 -18.92 1.49 3.64
CA THR A 227 -20.34 1.81 3.83
C THR A 227 -21.31 0.88 3.11
N SER A 228 -20.84 0.01 2.21
CA SER A 228 -21.71 -0.95 1.54
C SER A 228 -21.87 -2.24 2.35
N LEU A 229 -22.85 -2.26 3.24
CA LEU A 229 -23.40 -3.50 3.80
C LEU A 229 -24.22 -4.21 2.69
N SER A 230 -23.53 -5.00 1.84
CA SER A 230 -24.05 -5.79 0.68
C SER A 230 -24.40 -4.98 -0.60
N GLN A 231 -24.24 -5.41 -1.86
CA GLN A 231 -24.32 -6.74 -2.51
C GLN A 231 -23.16 -7.05 -3.50
N HIS A 232 -22.17 -6.18 -3.67
CA HIS A 232 -21.03 -6.43 -4.58
C HIS A 232 -19.79 -6.94 -3.82
N LYS A 233 -19.85 -8.20 -3.39
CA LYS A 233 -18.66 -8.90 -2.87
C LYS A 233 -17.67 -9.15 -4.02
N PRO A 234 -16.42 -8.68 -3.93
CA PRO A 234 -15.40 -9.10 -4.88
C PRO A 234 -15.15 -10.60 -4.72
N ARG A 235 -15.61 -11.41 -5.68
CA ARG A 235 -15.53 -12.88 -5.65
C ARG A 235 -14.10 -13.45 -5.74
N TRP A 236 -13.08 -12.60 -5.84
CA TRP A 236 -11.68 -13.02 -5.94
C TRP A 236 -10.99 -13.22 -4.58
N LEU A 237 -11.65 -12.89 -3.46
CA LEU A 237 -11.08 -13.03 -2.11
C LEU A 237 -11.32 -14.41 -1.47
N LEU A 238 -12.22 -15.24 -2.02
CA LEU A 238 -12.49 -16.57 -1.50
C LEU A 238 -12.14 -17.59 -2.58
N LYS A 239 -10.98 -18.22 -2.45
CA LYS A 239 -10.68 -19.45 -3.18
C LYS A 239 -11.14 -20.61 -2.30
N TYR A 240 -12.09 -21.40 -2.82
CA TYR A 240 -12.53 -22.68 -2.27
C TYR A 240 -11.36 -23.64 -2.04
#